data_AF-A0A2A5D5M4-F1
#
_entry.id   AF-A0A2A5D5M4-F1
#
_cell.length_a   1.000
_cell.length_b   1.000
_cell.length_c   1.000
_cell.angle_alpha   90.00
_cell.angle_beta   90.00
_cell.angle_gamma   90.00
#
_symmetry.space_group_name_H-M   'P 1'
#
loop_
_entity.id
_entity.type
_entity.pdbx_description
1 polymer ?
#
loop_
_entity_poly.entity_id
_entity_poly.type
_entity_poly.pdbx_seq_one_letter_code
_entity_poly.pdbx_strand_id
1 'polypeptide(L)'
;METHLLKEIIECLDDGRRILHYFKDKYALYLLESLFGDNDKITIANIRASQFNKLLNKQVIKQITASCGDGFISREKLVELFLLDYESYVLTLSDWGEKNDYSWVQTSRPGKNLVIQLNFTNEHDEFLSKQMVDGDLFKYYAHPIHEKKSSLAWARIDLDFNSGEALIEEIQSDWLRKVTFHQKLAARVQSRGQDSYFYRGTHYSCKNMIAYSSSILNRYSKLWSETMLFSTIRFIKEELGLSKIFYHTVDTGRHLKNLVWSLPPRSIYTDLPNRFCFEKVSREPEFILSERKIKKRLKKITQSSWFYLKI
;
A
#
# COMPACT_ATOMS: atom_id res chain seq x y z
N MET A 1 -16.77 -7.42 -1.03
CA MET A 1 -17.99 -6.68 -1.44
C MET A 1 -18.72 -7.37 -2.60
N GLU A 2 -19.97 -6.96 -2.86
CA GLU A 2 -20.76 -7.44 -4.01
C GLU A 2 -20.18 -6.96 -5.34
N THR A 3 -20.30 -7.78 -6.39
CA THR A 3 -19.61 -7.53 -7.66
C THR A 3 -20.15 -6.30 -8.40
N HIS A 4 -21.46 -6.05 -8.33
CA HIS A 4 -22.07 -4.87 -8.97
C HIS A 4 -21.51 -3.56 -8.40
N LEU A 5 -21.52 -3.43 -7.07
CA LEU A 5 -20.98 -2.26 -6.38
C LEU A 5 -19.52 -2.00 -6.77
N LEU A 6 -18.70 -3.04 -6.86
CA LEU A 6 -17.29 -2.89 -7.23
C LEU A 6 -17.14 -2.36 -8.66
N LYS A 7 -17.92 -2.89 -9.60
CA LYS A 7 -17.89 -2.41 -11.00
C LYS A 7 -18.29 -0.96 -11.10
N GLU A 8 -19.35 -0.56 -10.40
CA GLU A 8 -19.81 0.83 -10.35
C GLU A 8 -18.72 1.77 -9.82
N ILE A 9 -17.99 1.39 -8.76
CA ILE A 9 -16.86 2.17 -8.25
C ILE A 9 -15.78 2.32 -9.32
N ILE A 10 -15.39 1.22 -9.98
CA ILE A 10 -14.33 1.25 -11.00
C ILE A 10 -14.77 2.09 -12.21
N GLU A 11 -15.98 1.90 -12.71
CA GLU A 11 -16.51 2.64 -13.87
C GLU A 11 -16.63 4.15 -13.59
N CYS A 12 -17.08 4.53 -12.39
CA CYS A 12 -17.22 5.94 -12.01
C CYS A 12 -15.88 6.63 -11.76
N LEU A 13 -14.85 5.89 -11.33
CA LEU A 13 -13.61 6.47 -10.86
C LEU A 13 -12.42 6.21 -11.81
N ASP A 14 -12.41 5.21 -12.68
CA ASP A 14 -11.22 4.82 -13.47
C ASP A 14 -11.03 5.63 -14.77
N ASP A 15 -11.86 6.64 -15.04
CA ASP A 15 -11.87 7.39 -16.30
C ASP A 15 -10.74 8.44 -16.46
N GLY A 16 -9.65 8.33 -15.68
CA GLY A 16 -8.59 9.35 -15.66
C GLY A 16 -7.21 8.86 -15.24
N ARG A 17 -6.17 9.49 -15.80
CA ARG A 17 -4.77 9.30 -15.37
C ARG A 17 -4.56 9.96 -14.00
N ARG A 18 -4.70 9.18 -12.93
CA ARG A 18 -4.34 9.63 -11.59
C ARG A 18 -2.84 9.61 -11.40
N ILE A 19 -2.26 10.79 -11.25
CA ILE A 19 -0.83 10.93 -10.94
C ILE A 19 -0.68 11.19 -9.45
N LEU A 20 0.18 10.39 -8.83
CA LEU A 20 0.59 10.57 -7.44
C LEU A 20 2.02 11.08 -7.40
N HIS A 21 2.21 12.25 -6.80
CA HIS A 21 3.53 12.74 -6.41
C HIS A 21 3.75 12.46 -4.92
N TYR A 22 4.80 11.72 -4.60
CA TYR A 22 5.07 11.26 -3.26
C TYR A 22 6.54 11.47 -2.87
N PHE A 23 6.75 12.15 -1.75
CA PHE A 23 8.05 12.25 -1.10
C PHE A 23 7.98 11.60 0.28
N LYS A 24 9.14 11.25 0.83
CA LYS A 24 9.23 10.56 2.12
C LYS A 24 8.51 11.33 3.23
N ASP A 25 7.74 10.60 4.03
CA ASP A 25 6.94 11.14 5.14
C ASP A 25 5.78 12.06 4.73
N LYS A 26 5.42 12.16 3.44
CA LYS A 26 4.23 12.92 2.99
C LYS A 26 2.93 12.48 3.67
N TYR A 27 2.79 11.19 4.00
CA TYR A 27 1.63 10.71 4.77
C TYR A 27 1.48 11.41 6.13
N ALA A 28 2.57 11.85 6.76
CA ALA A 28 2.50 12.50 8.06
C ALA A 28 1.80 13.87 7.96
N LEU A 29 2.07 14.61 6.88
CA LEU A 29 1.38 15.88 6.59
C LEU A 29 -0.13 15.64 6.41
N TYR A 30 -0.46 14.67 5.55
CA TYR A 30 -1.85 14.30 5.26
C TYR A 30 -2.62 13.84 6.50
N LEU A 31 -2.02 12.99 7.35
CA LEU A 31 -2.69 12.55 8.57
C LEU A 31 -2.88 13.69 9.57
N LEU A 32 -1.94 14.63 9.68
CA LEU A 32 -2.12 15.81 10.53
C LEU A 32 -3.18 16.76 9.99
N GLU A 33 -3.32 16.88 8.67
CA GLU A 33 -4.36 17.67 8.03
C GLU A 33 -5.77 17.22 8.47
N SER A 34 -5.97 15.91 8.70
CA SER A 34 -7.24 15.38 9.22
C SER A 34 -7.64 15.92 10.61
N LEU A 35 -6.68 16.42 11.41
CA LEU A 35 -6.96 17.01 12.72
C LEU A 35 -7.49 18.44 12.64
N PHE A 36 -7.38 19.12 11.50
CA PHE A 36 -7.80 20.51 11.38
C PHE A 36 -9.33 20.66 11.45
N GLY A 37 -10.09 19.69 10.93
CA GLY A 37 -11.55 19.78 10.86
C GLY A 37 -11.97 21.00 10.04
N ASP A 38 -12.74 21.92 10.65
CA ASP A 38 -13.11 23.21 10.06
C ASP A 38 -12.15 24.36 10.46
N ASN A 39 -11.11 24.07 11.25
CA ASN A 39 -10.15 25.08 11.70
C ASN A 39 -9.01 25.25 10.67
N ASP A 40 -8.40 26.44 10.67
CA ASP A 40 -7.21 26.75 9.86
C ASP A 40 -5.89 26.48 10.60
N LYS A 41 -5.96 26.23 11.92
CA LYS A 41 -4.80 25.99 12.79
C LYS A 41 -5.10 24.92 13.84
N ILE A 42 -4.07 24.15 14.19
CA ILE A 42 -4.10 23.22 15.32
C ILE A 42 -2.92 23.48 16.26
N THR A 43 -3.13 23.28 17.56
CA THR A 43 -2.04 23.41 18.54
C THR A 43 -1.15 22.18 18.52
N ILE A 44 0.15 22.37 18.76
CA ILE A 44 1.08 21.25 18.96
C ILE A 44 0.65 20.39 20.16
N ALA A 45 0.05 21.00 21.18
CA ALA A 45 -0.51 20.30 22.33
C ALA A 45 -1.63 19.31 21.93
N ASN A 46 -2.55 19.72 21.05
CA ASN A 46 -3.61 18.84 20.55
C ASN A 46 -3.03 17.65 19.76
N ILE A 47 -2.00 17.89 18.94
CA ILE A 47 -1.32 16.79 18.23
C ILE A 47 -0.70 15.81 19.23
N ARG A 48 -0.02 16.30 20.28
CA ARG A 48 0.58 15.46 21.33
C ARG A 48 -0.47 14.63 22.10
N ALA A 49 -1.66 15.17 22.30
CA ALA A 49 -2.76 14.48 22.97
C ALA A 49 -3.48 13.45 22.08
N SER A 50 -3.23 13.46 20.77
CA SER A 50 -3.89 12.58 19.79
C SER A 50 -3.12 11.29 19.48
N GLN A 51 -3.76 10.37 18.76
CA GLN A 51 -3.11 9.18 18.18
C GLN A 51 -1.95 9.52 17.22
N PHE A 52 -1.90 10.77 16.74
CA PHE A 52 -0.91 11.26 15.77
C PHE A 52 0.35 11.87 16.41
N ASN A 53 0.50 11.81 17.74
CA ASN A 53 1.66 12.39 18.45
C ASN A 53 3.02 11.96 17.87
N LYS A 54 3.15 10.71 17.41
CA LYS A 54 4.39 10.16 16.84
C LYS A 54 4.77 10.79 15.50
N LEU A 55 3.83 11.47 14.82
CA LEU A 55 4.13 12.21 13.58
C LEU A 55 5.00 13.43 13.87
N LEU A 56 4.96 14.01 15.07
CA LEU A 56 5.84 15.11 15.49
C LEU A 56 7.33 14.72 15.47
N ASN A 57 7.65 13.42 15.49
CA ASN A 57 9.02 12.93 15.39
C ASN A 57 9.54 12.81 13.95
N LYS A 58 8.67 12.99 12.95
CA LYS A 58 9.05 12.91 11.53
C LYS A 58 9.81 14.16 11.11
N GLN A 59 10.84 13.96 10.30
CA GLN A 59 11.76 15.05 9.94
C GLN A 59 11.02 16.22 9.29
N VAL A 60 10.08 15.91 8.39
CA VAL A 60 9.25 16.91 7.72
C VAL A 60 8.41 17.72 8.70
N ILE A 61 7.84 17.09 9.74
CA ILE A 61 7.04 17.77 10.75
C ILE A 61 7.92 18.56 11.71
N LYS A 62 9.10 18.02 12.09
CA LYS A 62 10.08 18.75 12.92
C LYS A 62 10.48 20.08 12.27
N GLN A 63 10.75 20.08 10.97
CA GLN A 63 11.08 21.29 10.20
C GLN A 63 9.95 22.33 10.29
N ILE A 64 8.69 21.90 10.13
CA ILE A 64 7.53 22.80 10.29
C ILE A 64 7.47 23.33 11.72
N THR A 65 7.48 22.45 12.72
CA THR A 65 7.32 22.85 14.13
C THR A 65 8.42 23.76 14.64
N ALA A 66 9.65 23.66 14.10
CA ALA A 66 10.76 24.56 14.44
C ALA A 66 10.47 26.03 14.05
N SER A 67 9.61 26.26 13.05
CA SER A 67 9.15 27.59 12.63
C SER A 67 7.90 28.08 13.38
N CYS A 68 7.36 27.30 14.31
CA CYS A 68 6.12 27.58 15.03
C CYS A 68 6.39 28.07 16.45
N GLY A 69 6.94 29.29 16.58
CA GLY A 69 7.20 29.92 17.88
C GLY A 69 5.93 30.27 18.68
N ASP A 70 4.77 30.28 18.02
CA ASP A 70 3.45 30.50 18.60
C ASP A 70 2.77 29.21 19.11
N GLY A 71 3.35 28.04 18.84
CA GLY A 71 2.80 26.74 19.24
C GLY A 71 1.68 26.22 18.34
N PHE A 72 1.43 26.85 17.18
CA PHE A 72 0.40 26.45 16.21
C PHE A 72 1.00 25.97 14.89
N ILE A 73 0.37 24.96 14.30
CA ILE A 73 0.58 24.57 12.90
C ILE A 73 -0.65 25.02 12.11
N SER A 74 -0.44 25.80 11.05
CA SER A 74 -1.51 26.21 10.13
C SER A 74 -1.54 25.32 8.89
N ARG A 75 -2.65 25.32 8.15
CA ARG A 75 -2.77 24.54 6.90
C ARG A 75 -1.75 25.00 5.86
N GLU A 76 -1.54 26.31 5.75
CA GLU A 76 -0.59 26.88 4.77
C GLU A 76 0.82 26.32 4.99
N LYS A 77 1.26 26.21 6.25
CA LYS A 77 2.57 25.64 6.60
C LYS A 77 2.72 24.16 6.23
N LEU A 78 1.62 23.39 6.14
CA LEU A 78 1.67 22.00 5.66
C LEU A 78 1.84 21.94 4.14
N VAL A 79 1.27 22.91 3.41
CA VAL A 79 1.26 22.97 1.94
C VAL A 79 2.57 23.55 1.37
N GLU A 80 3.23 24.47 2.08
CA GLU A 80 4.48 25.12 1.66
C GLU A 80 5.65 24.17 1.38
N LEU A 81 5.58 22.91 1.81
CA LEU A 81 6.61 21.89 1.58
C LEU A 81 6.59 21.27 0.17
N PHE A 82 5.86 21.84 -0.78
CA PHE A 82 5.71 21.34 -2.14
C PHE A 82 7.02 21.31 -2.97
N LEU A 83 8.12 21.87 -2.45
CA LEU A 83 9.43 21.94 -3.11
C LEU A 83 10.35 20.74 -2.84
N LEU A 84 9.87 19.68 -2.18
CA LEU A 84 10.68 18.49 -1.91
C LEU A 84 10.78 17.60 -3.16
N ASP A 85 11.96 17.00 -3.38
CA ASP A 85 12.15 15.93 -4.37
C ASP A 85 11.13 14.81 -4.15
N TYR A 86 10.31 14.55 -5.16
CA TYR A 86 9.24 13.56 -5.12
C TYR A 86 9.39 12.51 -6.23
N GLU A 87 8.83 11.35 -5.97
CA GLU A 87 8.62 10.31 -6.95
C GLU A 87 7.21 10.37 -7.51
N SER A 88 7.07 10.07 -8.80
CA SER A 88 5.78 10.08 -9.49
C SER A 88 5.31 8.67 -9.78
N TYR A 89 4.01 8.43 -9.62
CA TYR A 89 3.37 7.15 -9.86
C TYR A 89 2.05 7.34 -10.59
N VAL A 90 1.57 6.29 -11.25
CA VAL A 90 0.23 6.26 -11.85
C VAL A 90 -0.64 5.31 -11.04
N LEU A 91 -1.75 5.82 -10.49
CA LEU A 91 -2.74 5.02 -9.78
C LEU A 91 -3.81 4.54 -10.75
N THR A 92 -4.14 3.26 -10.68
CA THR A 92 -5.25 2.64 -11.43
C THR A 92 -6.06 1.74 -10.51
N LEU A 93 -7.30 1.45 -10.92
CA LEU A 93 -8.19 0.56 -10.18
C LEU A 93 -8.31 -0.79 -10.89
N SER A 94 -8.59 -1.81 -10.09
CA SER A 94 -8.89 -3.16 -10.58
C SER A 94 -9.71 -3.90 -9.52
N ASP A 95 -10.00 -5.17 -9.78
CA ASP A 95 -10.70 -6.04 -8.86
C ASP A 95 -9.88 -7.28 -8.50
N TRP A 96 -10.22 -7.88 -7.37
CA TRP A 96 -9.65 -9.16 -6.98
C TRP A 96 -10.65 -10.02 -6.25
N GLY A 97 -10.64 -11.30 -6.58
CA GLY A 97 -11.32 -12.34 -5.82
C GLY A 97 -12.66 -12.75 -6.39
N GLU A 98 -13.23 -13.78 -5.77
CA GLU A 98 -14.41 -14.46 -6.27
C GLU A 98 -15.25 -14.99 -5.10
N LYS A 99 -16.56 -15.09 -5.31
CA LYS A 99 -17.49 -15.53 -4.26
C LYS A 99 -17.33 -17.02 -3.92
N ASN A 100 -17.16 -17.87 -4.93
CA ASN A 100 -17.16 -19.32 -4.76
C ASN A 100 -15.80 -19.83 -4.27
N ASP A 101 -14.70 -19.27 -4.78
CA ASP A 101 -13.34 -19.71 -4.47
C ASP A 101 -12.57 -18.73 -3.56
N TYR A 102 -13.30 -17.99 -2.73
CA TYR A 102 -12.77 -16.92 -1.87
C TYR A 102 -11.62 -17.38 -0.94
N SER A 103 -11.60 -18.65 -0.54
CA SER A 103 -10.48 -19.21 0.23
C SER A 103 -9.21 -19.41 -0.59
N TRP A 104 -9.34 -19.75 -1.87
CA TRP A 104 -8.20 -19.94 -2.76
C TRP A 104 -7.63 -18.59 -3.21
N VAL A 105 -8.51 -17.61 -3.45
CA VAL A 105 -8.13 -16.22 -3.75
C VAL A 105 -7.79 -15.38 -2.49
N GLN A 106 -7.72 -16.02 -1.32
CA GLN A 106 -7.22 -15.42 -0.07
C GLN A 106 -7.92 -14.10 0.33
N THR A 107 -9.25 -14.03 0.25
CA THR A 107 -10.04 -12.90 0.77
C THR A 107 -10.63 -13.24 2.14
N SER A 108 -10.90 -12.22 2.97
CA SER A 108 -11.43 -12.46 4.31
C SER A 108 -12.88 -12.93 4.32
N ARG A 109 -13.67 -12.56 3.31
CA ARG A 109 -15.06 -13.02 3.10
C ARG A 109 -15.35 -13.28 1.62
N PRO A 110 -16.44 -14.02 1.30
CA PRO A 110 -16.89 -14.20 -0.07
C PRO A 110 -17.16 -12.86 -0.78
N GLY A 111 -16.79 -12.77 -2.05
CA GLY A 111 -17.01 -11.60 -2.91
C GLY A 111 -15.71 -11.08 -3.49
N LYS A 112 -15.70 -9.81 -3.88
CA LYS A 112 -14.55 -9.15 -4.48
C LYS A 112 -13.95 -8.06 -3.58
N ASN A 113 -12.67 -7.77 -3.75
CA ASN A 113 -12.00 -6.61 -3.22
C ASN A 113 -11.77 -5.58 -4.34
N LEU A 114 -11.83 -4.30 -3.98
CA LEU A 114 -11.29 -3.24 -4.78
C LEU A 114 -9.76 -3.31 -4.71
N VAL A 115 -9.09 -3.10 -5.84
CA VAL A 115 -7.65 -3.06 -5.91
C VAL A 115 -7.19 -1.68 -6.35
N ILE A 116 -6.29 -1.08 -5.58
CA ILE A 116 -5.52 0.08 -6.03
C ILE A 116 -4.15 -0.43 -6.47
N GLN A 117 -3.76 -0.08 -7.69
CA GLN A 117 -2.47 -0.42 -8.27
C GLN A 117 -1.58 0.83 -8.30
N LEU A 118 -0.39 0.72 -7.74
CA LEU A 118 0.66 1.73 -7.82
C LEU A 118 1.60 1.36 -8.95
N ASN A 119 1.46 2.03 -10.08
CA ASN A 119 2.23 1.74 -11.29
C ASN A 119 3.38 2.74 -11.47
N PHE A 120 4.45 2.28 -12.12
CA PHE A 120 5.51 3.18 -12.57
C PHE A 120 5.01 4.14 -13.67
N THR A 121 5.78 5.20 -13.89
CA THR A 121 5.60 6.13 -15.02
C THR A 121 6.26 5.59 -16.28
N ASN A 122 5.99 6.21 -17.43
CA ASN A 122 6.63 5.86 -18.70
C ASN A 122 8.16 6.01 -18.66
N GLU A 123 8.71 6.88 -17.79
CA GLU A 123 10.16 7.02 -17.57
C GLU A 123 10.79 5.69 -17.16
N HIS A 124 10.09 4.91 -16.32
CA HIS A 124 10.55 3.59 -15.91
C HIS A 124 10.50 2.58 -17.06
N ASP A 125 9.43 2.57 -17.86
CA ASP A 125 9.29 1.66 -19.00
C ASP A 125 10.39 1.94 -20.06
N GLU A 126 10.71 3.21 -20.30
CA GLU A 126 11.86 3.62 -21.13
C GLU A 126 13.20 3.16 -20.54
N PHE A 127 13.39 3.31 -19.22
CA PHE A 127 14.60 2.86 -18.56
C PHE A 127 14.78 1.34 -18.65
N LEU A 128 13.71 0.57 -18.39
CA LEU A 128 13.68 -0.87 -18.53
C LEU A 128 14.06 -1.31 -19.95
N SER A 129 13.47 -0.67 -20.97
CA SER A 129 13.77 -0.91 -22.39
C SER A 129 15.24 -0.61 -22.73
N LYS A 130 15.79 0.53 -22.27
CA LYS A 130 17.21 0.89 -22.44
C LYS A 130 18.16 -0.11 -21.81
N GLN A 131 17.77 -0.73 -20.70
CA GLN A 131 18.56 -1.80 -20.06
C GLN A 131 18.40 -3.15 -20.77
N MET A 132 17.52 -3.27 -21.78
CA MET A 132 17.21 -4.53 -22.47
C MET A 132 16.82 -5.64 -21.50
N VAL A 133 16.05 -5.28 -20.46
CA VAL A 133 15.54 -6.23 -19.46
C VAL A 133 14.07 -6.49 -19.76
N ASP A 134 13.69 -7.77 -19.80
CA ASP A 134 12.28 -8.15 -19.91
C ASP A 134 11.52 -7.87 -18.61
N GLY A 135 10.51 -7.00 -18.69
CA GLY A 135 9.65 -6.63 -17.56
C GLY A 135 8.73 -7.75 -17.08
N ASP A 136 8.39 -8.72 -17.94
CA ASP A 136 7.48 -9.81 -17.60
C ASP A 136 8.10 -10.76 -16.57
N LEU A 137 9.43 -10.74 -16.40
CA LEU A 137 10.13 -11.39 -15.28
C LEU A 137 9.62 -10.97 -13.91
N PHE A 138 9.13 -9.73 -13.79
CA PHE A 138 8.76 -9.12 -12.52
C PHE A 138 7.25 -9.17 -12.27
N LYS A 139 6.47 -9.59 -13.27
CA LYS A 139 5.02 -9.73 -13.20
C LYS A 139 4.62 -11.11 -12.68
N TYR A 140 3.42 -11.19 -12.10
CA TYR A 140 2.80 -12.46 -11.74
C TYR A 140 1.34 -12.44 -12.16
N TYR A 141 1.00 -13.24 -13.17
CA TYR A 141 -0.30 -13.22 -13.85
C TYR A 141 -1.49 -13.46 -12.91
N ALA A 142 -1.27 -14.19 -11.81
CA ALA A 142 -2.31 -14.50 -10.85
C ALA A 142 -2.38 -13.46 -9.72
N HIS A 143 -1.78 -12.28 -9.84
CA HIS A 143 -1.94 -11.16 -8.89
C HIS A 143 -2.59 -9.97 -9.61
N PRO A 144 -3.26 -9.05 -8.88
CA PRO A 144 -4.03 -7.97 -9.49
C PRO A 144 -3.11 -6.81 -9.90
N ILE A 145 -2.24 -7.06 -10.89
CA ILE A 145 -1.37 -6.08 -11.53
C ILE A 145 -2.03 -5.51 -12.79
N HIS A 146 -1.59 -4.32 -13.22
CA HIS A 146 -2.11 -3.70 -14.43
C HIS A 146 -1.60 -4.44 -15.67
N GLU A 147 -2.48 -4.67 -16.66
CA GLU A 147 -2.13 -5.47 -17.84
C GLU A 147 -1.01 -4.82 -18.67
N LYS A 148 -1.13 -3.51 -18.90
CA LYS A 148 -0.22 -2.77 -19.79
C LYS A 148 0.93 -2.06 -19.08
N LYS A 149 0.84 -1.84 -17.77
CA LYS A 149 1.77 -0.98 -17.02
C LYS A 149 2.58 -1.83 -16.07
N SER A 150 3.81 -1.40 -15.83
CA SER A 150 4.66 -2.01 -14.81
C SER A 150 4.12 -1.63 -13.42
N SER A 151 3.43 -2.56 -12.73
CA SER A 151 2.92 -2.33 -11.38
C SER A 151 4.02 -2.51 -10.33
N LEU A 152 4.38 -1.44 -9.61
CA LEU A 152 5.31 -1.48 -8.50
C LEU A 152 4.70 -2.22 -7.30
N ALA A 153 3.47 -1.88 -6.94
CA ALA A 153 2.77 -2.41 -5.78
C ALA A 153 1.25 -2.38 -5.98
N TRP A 154 0.52 -3.05 -5.10
CA TRP A 154 -0.95 -3.03 -5.09
C TRP A 154 -1.47 -3.19 -3.67
N ALA A 155 -2.70 -2.72 -3.44
CA ALA A 155 -3.46 -2.91 -2.21
C ALA A 155 -4.84 -3.49 -2.50
N ARG A 156 -5.28 -4.47 -1.71
CA ARG A 156 -6.64 -5.03 -1.73
C ARG A 156 -7.48 -4.43 -0.61
N ILE A 157 -8.69 -4.00 -0.93
CA ILE A 157 -9.60 -3.29 -0.03
C ILE A 157 -10.96 -3.97 -0.06
N ASP A 158 -11.49 -4.33 1.10
CA ASP A 158 -12.93 -4.59 1.27
C ASP A 158 -13.58 -3.36 1.90
N LEU A 159 -14.83 -3.08 1.57
CA LEU A 159 -15.51 -1.89 2.07
C LEU A 159 -17.00 -2.13 2.24
N ASP A 160 -17.60 -1.28 3.06
CA ASP A 160 -19.03 -1.20 3.28
C ASP A 160 -19.44 0.25 3.52
N PHE A 161 -20.20 0.82 2.58
CA PHE A 161 -20.67 2.20 2.65
C PHE A 161 -21.69 2.43 3.79
N ASN A 162 -22.44 1.39 4.19
CA ASN A 162 -23.46 1.52 5.24
C ASN A 162 -22.83 1.80 6.60
N SER A 163 -21.79 1.06 6.98
CA SER A 163 -21.05 1.26 8.23
C SER A 163 -20.00 2.38 8.14
N GLY A 164 -19.67 2.82 6.91
CA GLY A 164 -18.61 3.79 6.64
C GLY A 164 -17.21 3.21 6.84
N GLU A 165 -17.06 1.89 6.69
CA GLU A 165 -15.85 1.13 7.00
C GLU A 165 -15.14 0.61 5.75
N ALA A 166 -13.81 0.62 5.81
CA ALA A 166 -12.94 -0.06 4.86
C ALA A 166 -11.98 -0.98 5.60
N LEU A 167 -11.61 -2.09 5.00
CA LEU A 167 -10.58 -3.02 5.46
C LEU A 167 -9.52 -3.14 4.38
N ILE A 168 -8.32 -2.65 4.68
CA ILE A 168 -7.12 -2.92 3.91
C ILE A 168 -6.74 -4.37 4.19
N GLU A 169 -7.07 -5.23 3.24
CA GLU A 169 -6.82 -6.67 3.33
C GLU A 169 -5.32 -6.92 3.25
N GLU A 170 -4.66 -6.33 2.24
CA GLU A 170 -3.28 -6.65 1.91
C GLU A 170 -2.62 -5.53 1.12
N ILE A 171 -1.31 -5.38 1.32
CA ILE A 171 -0.41 -4.59 0.48
C ILE A 171 0.78 -5.46 0.08
N GLN A 172 1.14 -5.48 -1.20
CA GLN A 172 2.29 -6.24 -1.72
C GLN A 172 3.02 -5.52 -2.85
N SER A 173 4.26 -5.96 -3.10
CA SER A 173 5.07 -5.59 -4.27
C SER A 173 5.73 -6.84 -4.85
N ASP A 174 5.14 -7.37 -5.92
CA ASP A 174 5.75 -8.46 -6.70
C ASP A 174 7.02 -7.99 -7.39
N TRP A 175 6.97 -6.77 -7.94
CA TRP A 175 8.06 -6.20 -8.71
C TRP A 175 9.36 -6.19 -7.93
N LEU A 176 9.39 -5.55 -6.75
CA LEU A 176 10.62 -5.45 -5.96
C LEU A 176 11.08 -6.80 -5.42
N ARG A 177 10.16 -7.71 -5.09
CA ARG A 177 10.48 -9.08 -4.67
C ARG A 177 11.19 -9.84 -5.80
N LYS A 178 10.68 -9.75 -7.03
CA LYS A 178 11.26 -10.41 -8.21
C LYS A 178 12.57 -9.75 -8.64
N VAL A 179 12.63 -8.42 -8.68
CA VAL A 179 13.86 -7.66 -8.97
C VAL A 179 14.97 -8.06 -8.00
N THR A 180 14.68 -8.14 -6.69
CA THR A 180 15.66 -8.59 -5.68
C THR A 180 16.15 -10.01 -5.93
N PHE A 181 15.25 -10.93 -6.30
CA PHE A 181 15.62 -12.30 -6.64
C PHE A 181 16.57 -12.33 -7.86
N HIS A 182 16.23 -11.64 -8.94
CA HIS A 182 17.03 -11.61 -10.16
C HIS A 182 18.37 -10.90 -9.98
N GLN A 183 18.45 -9.84 -9.16
CA GLN A 183 19.72 -9.20 -8.80
C GLN A 183 20.65 -10.20 -8.12
N LYS A 184 20.15 -10.93 -7.11
CA LYS A 184 20.94 -11.93 -6.36
C LYS A 184 21.38 -13.08 -7.26
N LEU A 185 20.51 -13.53 -8.16
CA LEU A 185 20.84 -14.58 -9.12
C LEU A 185 21.93 -14.13 -10.09
N ALA A 186 21.77 -12.94 -10.70
CA ALA A 186 22.76 -12.36 -11.60
C ALA A 186 24.12 -12.15 -10.92
N ALA A 187 24.14 -11.60 -9.70
CA ALA A 187 25.38 -11.39 -8.94
C ALA A 187 26.10 -12.73 -8.63
N ARG A 188 25.35 -13.77 -8.26
CA ARG A 188 25.90 -15.12 -8.01
C ARG A 188 26.48 -15.76 -9.27
N VAL A 189 25.83 -15.57 -10.41
CA VAL A 189 26.30 -16.12 -11.68
C VAL A 189 27.55 -15.37 -12.16
N GLN A 190 27.54 -14.05 -12.04
CA GLN A 190 28.70 -13.20 -12.33
C GLN A 190 29.90 -13.54 -11.45
N SER A 191 29.70 -13.83 -10.16
CA SER A 191 30.80 -14.24 -9.26
C SER A 191 31.42 -15.60 -9.62
N ARG A 192 30.80 -16.36 -10.53
CA ARG A 192 31.34 -17.61 -11.09
C ARG A 192 32.00 -17.42 -12.46
N GLY A 193 32.18 -16.18 -12.91
CA GLY A 193 32.79 -15.84 -14.19
C GLY A 193 31.84 -15.96 -15.39
N GLN A 194 30.52 -15.98 -15.16
CA GLN A 194 29.52 -16.05 -16.24
C GLN A 194 28.78 -14.72 -16.44
N ASP A 195 28.67 -14.28 -17.69
CA ASP A 195 28.04 -12.99 -18.03
C ASP A 195 26.52 -13.07 -18.26
N SER A 196 25.95 -14.28 -18.28
CA SER A 196 24.51 -14.48 -18.43
C SER A 196 24.00 -15.66 -17.62
N TYR A 197 22.69 -15.66 -17.33
CA TYR A 197 21.99 -16.76 -16.68
C TYR A 197 20.74 -17.16 -17.46
N PHE A 198 20.42 -18.46 -17.46
CA PHE A 198 19.21 -18.99 -18.08
C PHE A 198 18.04 -18.99 -17.09
N TYR A 199 16.90 -18.45 -17.49
CA TYR A 199 15.67 -18.48 -16.70
C TYR A 199 14.46 -18.59 -17.62
N ARG A 200 13.59 -19.58 -17.38
CA ARG A 200 12.35 -19.80 -18.14
C ARG A 200 12.52 -19.73 -19.66
N GLY A 201 13.52 -20.41 -20.21
CA GLY A 201 13.70 -20.48 -21.67
C GLY A 201 14.55 -19.37 -22.28
N THR A 202 14.97 -18.36 -21.51
CA THR A 202 15.68 -17.19 -22.02
C THR A 202 16.99 -16.94 -21.28
N HIS A 203 18.01 -16.46 -21.99
CA HIS A 203 19.27 -16.00 -21.41
C HIS A 203 19.21 -14.50 -21.10
N TYR A 204 19.60 -14.13 -19.88
CA TYR A 204 19.62 -12.74 -19.42
C TYR A 204 21.04 -12.31 -19.09
N SER A 205 21.42 -11.11 -19.53
CA SER A 205 22.70 -10.50 -19.17
C SER A 205 22.76 -10.19 -17.67
N CYS A 206 23.80 -10.68 -16.99
CA CYS A 206 24.07 -10.36 -15.59
C CYS A 206 24.31 -8.86 -15.41
N LYS A 207 25.10 -8.23 -16.30
CA LYS A 207 25.43 -6.81 -16.26
C LYS A 207 24.17 -5.94 -16.30
N ASN A 208 23.31 -6.15 -17.30
CA ASN A 208 22.10 -5.36 -17.49
C ASN A 208 21.11 -5.57 -16.33
N MET A 209 20.94 -6.82 -15.88
CA MET A 209 20.06 -7.13 -14.75
C MET A 209 20.54 -6.45 -13.47
N ILE A 210 21.84 -6.47 -13.18
CA ILE A 210 22.41 -5.78 -12.00
C ILE A 210 22.24 -4.27 -12.11
N ALA A 211 22.53 -3.67 -13.28
CA ALA A 211 22.37 -2.24 -13.49
C ALA A 211 20.92 -1.78 -13.28
N TYR A 212 19.97 -2.45 -13.93
CA TYR A 212 18.55 -2.19 -13.78
C TYR A 212 18.09 -2.37 -12.33
N SER A 213 18.34 -3.55 -11.74
CA SER A 213 17.86 -3.87 -10.39
C SER A 213 18.44 -2.95 -9.33
N SER A 214 19.70 -2.55 -9.44
CA SER A 214 20.33 -1.64 -8.47
C SER A 214 19.69 -0.25 -8.50
N SER A 215 19.38 0.28 -9.69
CA SER A 215 18.64 1.54 -9.84
C SER A 215 17.25 1.47 -9.20
N ILE A 216 16.46 0.44 -9.54
CA ILE A 216 15.09 0.27 -9.02
C ILE A 216 15.08 0.06 -7.51
N LEU A 217 15.96 -0.79 -6.98
CA LEU A 217 16.00 -1.07 -5.54
C LEU A 217 16.47 0.15 -4.76
N ASN A 218 17.46 0.90 -5.25
CA ASN A 218 17.88 2.13 -4.59
C ASN A 218 16.76 3.18 -4.52
N ARG A 219 16.03 3.36 -5.63
CA ARG A 219 14.97 4.36 -5.76
C ARG A 219 13.72 4.03 -4.94
N TYR A 220 13.22 2.79 -5.03
CA TYR A 220 11.87 2.47 -4.55
C TYR A 220 11.81 1.62 -3.27
N SER A 221 12.87 0.87 -2.92
CA SER A 221 12.78 -0.13 -1.83
C SER A 221 12.42 0.45 -0.45
N LYS A 222 12.83 1.69 -0.18
CA LYS A 222 12.61 2.37 1.11
C LYS A 222 11.21 3.00 1.23
N LEU A 223 10.57 3.31 0.10
CA LEU A 223 9.37 4.16 0.06
C LEU A 223 8.12 3.46 -0.47
N TRP A 224 8.24 2.35 -1.20
CA TRP A 224 7.09 1.74 -1.89
C TRP A 224 5.92 1.42 -0.93
N SER A 225 6.20 0.86 0.26
CA SER A 225 5.17 0.42 1.19
C SER A 225 4.48 1.59 1.88
N GLU A 226 5.25 2.63 2.19
CA GLU A 226 4.73 3.91 2.67
C GLU A 226 3.85 4.57 1.60
N THR A 227 4.34 4.65 0.38
CA THR A 227 3.62 5.26 -0.76
C THR A 227 2.32 4.51 -1.03
N MET A 228 2.34 3.17 -1.05
CA MET A 228 1.17 2.35 -1.30
C MET A 228 0.12 2.51 -0.21
N LEU A 229 0.50 2.46 1.07
CA LEU A 229 -0.46 2.65 2.17
C LEU A 229 -1.01 4.08 2.20
N PHE A 230 -0.18 5.09 1.96
CA PHE A 230 -0.63 6.47 1.81
C PHE A 230 -1.69 6.61 0.73
N SER A 231 -1.38 6.12 -0.48
CA SER A 231 -2.30 6.17 -1.63
C SER A 231 -3.61 5.48 -1.31
N THR A 232 -3.54 4.34 -0.60
CA THR A 232 -4.70 3.56 -0.20
C THR A 232 -5.58 4.33 0.77
N ILE A 233 -5.01 4.89 1.83
CA ILE A 233 -5.75 5.67 2.84
C ILE A 233 -6.36 6.91 2.22
N ARG A 234 -5.58 7.62 1.41
CA ARG A 234 -6.02 8.83 0.71
C ARG A 234 -7.19 8.53 -0.22
N PHE A 235 -7.09 7.48 -1.04
CA PHE A 235 -8.18 7.05 -1.91
C PHE A 235 -9.44 6.68 -1.12
N ILE A 236 -9.31 5.90 -0.04
CA ILE A 236 -10.44 5.51 0.81
C ILE A 236 -11.17 6.73 1.39
N LYS A 237 -10.41 7.76 1.81
CA LYS A 237 -10.98 8.95 2.44
C LYS A 237 -11.52 9.97 1.42
N GLU A 238 -10.72 10.33 0.43
CA GLU A 238 -11.01 11.42 -0.50
C GLU A 238 -11.90 10.98 -1.66
N GLU A 239 -11.70 9.77 -2.19
CA GLU A 239 -12.46 9.30 -3.35
C GLU A 239 -13.68 8.45 -2.94
N LEU A 240 -13.57 7.65 -1.87
CA LEU A 240 -14.70 6.84 -1.39
C LEU A 240 -15.49 7.47 -0.22
N GLY A 241 -14.97 8.53 0.41
CA GLY A 241 -15.64 9.19 1.54
C GLY A 241 -15.67 8.37 2.85
N LEU A 242 -14.87 7.31 2.97
CA LEU A 242 -14.86 6.42 4.14
C LEU A 242 -13.80 6.86 5.15
N SER A 243 -14.16 6.87 6.44
CA SER A 243 -13.32 7.41 7.52
C SER A 243 -12.84 6.37 8.54
N LYS A 244 -13.48 5.20 8.58
CA LYS A 244 -13.15 4.12 9.51
C LYS A 244 -12.34 3.05 8.76
N ILE A 245 -11.02 3.11 8.89
CA ILE A 245 -10.11 2.26 8.12
C ILE A 245 -9.52 1.20 9.04
N PHE A 246 -9.81 -0.06 8.74
CA PHE A 246 -9.21 -1.22 9.36
C PHE A 246 -8.07 -1.77 8.50
N TYR A 247 -7.10 -2.40 9.14
CA TYR A 247 -6.00 -3.10 8.50
C TYR A 247 -5.74 -4.41 9.28
N HIS A 248 -5.53 -5.54 8.59
CA HIS A 248 -5.30 -6.81 9.27
C HIS A 248 -4.02 -6.83 10.11
N THR A 249 -4.09 -7.45 11.29
CA THR A 249 -2.87 -7.99 11.92
C THR A 249 -2.47 -9.30 11.24
N VAL A 250 -1.20 -9.70 11.41
CA VAL A 250 -0.68 -10.96 10.84
C VAL A 250 -1.56 -12.15 11.25
N ASP A 251 -1.88 -12.27 12.54
CA ASP A 251 -2.58 -13.43 13.08
C ASP A 251 -4.03 -13.50 12.60
N THR A 252 -4.76 -12.40 12.71
CA THR A 252 -6.16 -12.33 12.27
C THR A 252 -6.28 -12.52 10.76
N GLY A 253 -5.43 -11.86 9.97
CA GLY A 253 -5.41 -12.00 8.52
C GLY A 253 -5.09 -13.42 8.08
N ARG A 254 -4.14 -14.10 8.74
CA ARG A 254 -3.80 -15.50 8.48
C ARG A 254 -5.02 -16.41 8.61
N HIS A 255 -5.78 -16.27 9.69
CA HIS A 255 -6.94 -17.12 9.96
C HIS A 255 -8.12 -16.81 9.04
N LEU A 256 -8.39 -15.55 8.77
CA LEU A 256 -9.52 -15.16 7.93
C LEU A 256 -9.32 -15.56 6.46
N LYS A 257 -8.10 -15.41 5.96
CA LYS A 257 -7.71 -15.71 4.58
C LYS A 257 -7.22 -17.15 4.35
N ASN A 258 -7.28 -18.00 5.38
CA ASN A 258 -6.79 -19.38 5.35
C ASN A 258 -5.33 -19.52 4.86
N LEU A 259 -4.43 -18.65 5.32
CA LEU A 259 -3.02 -18.72 4.93
C LEU A 259 -2.30 -19.84 5.70
N VAL A 260 -1.95 -20.91 4.98
CA VAL A 260 -1.26 -22.10 5.55
C VAL A 260 0.22 -22.12 5.18
N TRP A 261 0.54 -21.93 3.89
CA TRP A 261 1.88 -22.22 3.34
C TRP A 261 2.82 -21.02 3.26
N SER A 262 2.26 -19.82 3.16
CA SER A 262 3.03 -18.59 3.04
C SER A 262 2.36 -17.50 3.86
N LEU A 263 3.14 -16.86 4.71
CA LEU A 263 2.69 -15.71 5.49
C LEU A 263 3.28 -14.43 4.87
N PRO A 264 2.52 -13.34 4.90
CA PRO A 264 3.05 -12.08 4.41
C PRO A 264 4.22 -11.59 5.28
N PRO A 265 5.10 -10.73 4.75
CA PRO A 265 6.19 -10.14 5.52
C PRO A 265 5.65 -9.42 6.77
N ARG A 266 6.14 -9.81 7.95
CA ARG A 266 5.64 -9.27 9.23
C ARG A 266 5.67 -7.75 9.30
N SER A 267 6.74 -7.12 8.81
CA SER A 267 6.92 -5.66 8.84
C SER A 267 5.81 -4.87 8.10
N ILE A 268 5.25 -5.41 7.02
CA ILE A 268 4.12 -4.79 6.31
C ILE A 268 2.84 -4.81 7.16
N TYR A 269 2.72 -5.77 8.06
CA TYR A 269 1.53 -5.99 8.90
C TYR A 269 1.79 -5.61 10.37
N THR A 270 2.92 -4.98 10.69
CA THR A 270 3.23 -4.47 12.03
C THR A 270 3.76 -3.05 11.96
N ASP A 271 4.91 -2.85 11.33
CA ASP A 271 5.65 -1.60 11.40
C ASP A 271 4.98 -0.51 10.55
N LEU A 272 4.44 -0.92 9.39
CA LEU A 272 3.80 -0.01 8.46
C LEU A 272 2.50 0.61 9.03
N PRO A 273 1.49 -0.15 9.50
CA PRO A 273 0.32 0.43 10.18
C PRO A 273 0.71 1.29 11.40
N ASN A 274 1.70 0.83 12.18
CA ASN A 274 2.21 1.60 13.32
C ASN A 274 2.82 2.94 12.90
N ARG A 275 3.52 3.03 11.77
CA ARG A 275 4.03 4.33 11.26
C ARG A 275 2.89 5.28 10.91
N PHE A 276 1.79 4.76 10.39
CA PHE A 276 0.59 5.50 9.97
C PHE A 276 -0.41 5.78 11.10
N CYS A 277 -0.02 5.60 12.36
CA CYS A 277 -0.88 5.92 13.48
C CYS A 277 -2.14 5.07 13.61
N PHE A 278 -2.16 3.88 13.01
CA PHE A 278 -3.18 2.90 13.37
C PHE A 278 -3.00 2.45 14.81
N GLU A 279 -4.12 2.30 15.51
CA GLU A 279 -4.20 1.74 16.85
C GLU A 279 -4.61 0.27 16.77
N LYS A 280 -4.02 -0.58 17.60
CA LYS A 280 -4.40 -1.99 17.65
C LYS A 280 -5.67 -2.12 18.50
N VAL A 281 -6.75 -2.64 17.91
CA VAL A 281 -8.06 -2.82 18.53
C VAL A 281 -8.51 -4.27 18.48
N SER A 282 -9.35 -4.68 19.43
CA SER A 282 -10.07 -5.96 19.39
C SER A 282 -11.41 -5.88 18.65
N ARG A 283 -11.92 -4.66 18.40
CA ARG A 283 -13.15 -4.43 17.65
C ARG A 283 -13.01 -4.90 16.21
N GLU A 284 -13.95 -5.72 15.77
CA GLU A 284 -14.06 -6.19 14.40
C GLU A 284 -14.74 -5.16 13.48
N PRO A 285 -14.42 -5.14 12.17
CA PRO A 285 -15.25 -4.43 11.19
C PRO A 285 -16.67 -5.04 11.15
N GLU A 286 -17.69 -4.20 11.19
CA GLU A 286 -19.11 -4.61 11.29
C GLU A 286 -19.51 -5.50 10.10
N PHE A 287 -19.09 -5.11 8.89
CA PHE A 287 -19.42 -5.85 7.67
C PHE A 287 -18.75 -7.23 7.60
N ILE A 288 -17.63 -7.45 8.29
CA ILE A 288 -16.99 -8.77 8.39
C ILE A 288 -17.84 -9.71 9.27
N LEU A 289 -18.48 -9.16 10.31
CA LEU A 289 -19.36 -9.92 11.20
C LEU A 289 -20.72 -10.25 10.57
N SER A 290 -21.14 -9.57 9.50
CA SER A 290 -22.39 -9.92 8.79
C SER A 290 -22.38 -11.37 8.27
N GLU A 291 -21.21 -11.93 8.00
CA GLU A 291 -21.03 -13.25 7.41
C GLU A 291 -20.94 -14.39 8.45
N ARG A 292 -21.92 -15.29 8.45
CA ARG A 292 -22.02 -16.41 9.41
C ARG A 292 -20.78 -17.32 9.39
N LYS A 293 -20.21 -17.58 8.21
CA LYS A 293 -19.00 -18.40 8.07
C LYS A 293 -17.79 -17.74 8.73
N ILE A 294 -17.70 -16.41 8.66
CA ILE A 294 -16.58 -15.64 9.21
C ILE A 294 -16.69 -15.55 10.73
N LYS A 295 -17.89 -15.29 11.26
CA LYS A 295 -18.17 -15.41 12.71
C LYS A 295 -17.68 -16.74 13.29
N LYS A 296 -17.90 -17.86 12.58
CA LYS A 296 -17.41 -19.19 13.02
C LYS A 296 -15.88 -19.31 13.01
N ARG A 297 -15.19 -18.68 12.05
CA ARG A 297 -13.71 -18.66 11.99
C ARG A 297 -13.13 -17.82 13.11
N LEU A 298 -13.68 -16.63 13.35
CA LEU A 298 -13.23 -15.72 14.42
C LEU A 298 -13.33 -16.36 15.80
N LYS A 299 -14.39 -17.14 16.08
CA LYS A 299 -14.52 -17.90 17.34
C LYS A 299 -13.40 -18.91 17.60
N LYS A 300 -12.63 -19.30 16.58
CA LYS A 300 -11.48 -20.21 16.73
C LYS A 300 -10.17 -19.47 17.03
N ILE A 301 -10.18 -18.14 16.98
CA ILE A 301 -9.03 -17.29 17.25
C ILE A 301 -9.15 -16.85 18.71
N THR A 302 -8.15 -17.18 19.55
CA THR A 302 -8.18 -16.86 20.98
C THR A 302 -8.28 -15.36 21.25
N GLN A 303 -7.66 -14.54 20.41
CA GLN A 303 -7.72 -13.09 20.48
C GLN A 303 -7.54 -12.48 19.09
N SER A 304 -8.65 -12.20 18.40
CA SER A 304 -8.61 -11.46 17.14
C SER A 304 -8.32 -9.98 17.39
N SER A 305 -7.57 -9.37 16.48
CA SER A 305 -7.24 -7.95 16.54
C SER A 305 -6.98 -7.36 15.16
N TRP A 306 -7.25 -6.07 15.03
CA TRP A 306 -7.05 -5.27 13.84
C TRP A 306 -6.26 -4.02 14.18
N PHE A 307 -5.65 -3.43 13.17
CA PHE A 307 -5.24 -2.04 13.20
C PHE A 307 -6.42 -1.18 12.76
N TYR A 308 -6.67 -0.09 13.48
CA TYR A 308 -7.76 0.83 13.20
C TYR A 308 -7.26 2.27 13.13
N LEU A 309 -7.70 3.00 12.12
CA LEU A 309 -7.43 4.41 11.90
C LEU A 309 -8.75 5.12 11.62
N LYS A 310 -9.00 6.21 12.36
CA LYS A 310 -10.11 7.14 12.10
C LYS A 310 -9.54 8.46 11.59
N ILE A 311 -9.98 8.88 10.40
CA ILE A 311 -9.59 10.14 9.73
C ILE A 311 -10.76 10.80 9.01
#